data_AF-A0A4S2KE95-F1
#
_entry.id   AF-A0A4S2KE95-F1
#
_cell.length_a   1.000
_cell.length_b   1.000
_cell.length_c   1.000
_cell.angle_alpha   90.00
_cell.angle_beta   90.00
_cell.angle_gamma   90.00
#
_symmetry.space_group_name_H-M   'P 1'
#
loop_
_entity.id
_entity.type
_entity.pdbx_description
1 polymer ?
#
loop_
_entity_poly.entity_id
_entity_poly.type
_entity_poly.pdbx_seq_one_letter_code
_entity_poly.pdbx_strand_id
1 'polypeptide(L)'
;MRSSLPTIDRRSRDPADRLSYLVHHCEGEAIQAIRRGSFLEPEEGYAEALRILERRFGDPHIVSTTSIEEVTEGPTLEADDHKAFISLADGMMICSATLKQLQYPNDLNSCRIMGAIVARLPTTMQTE
;
A
#
# COMPACT_ATOMS: atom_id res chain seq x y z
N MET A 1 1.06 -2.01 -1.82
CA MET A 1 2.30 -1.34 -2.30
C MET A 1 3.36 -1.38 -1.21
N ARG A 2 4.55 -1.96 -1.46
CA ARG A 2 5.61 -2.08 -0.44
C ARG A 2 6.31 -0.73 -0.20
N SER A 3 6.42 -0.36 1.06
CA SER A 3 6.85 0.93 1.61
C SER A 3 8.37 1.23 1.49
N SER A 4 8.97 1.10 0.30
CA SER A 4 10.41 1.33 0.11
C SER A 4 10.80 2.67 -0.55
N LEU A 5 9.85 3.57 -0.80
CA LEU A 5 10.10 4.83 -1.52
C LEU A 5 11.09 5.82 -0.83
N PRO A 6 11.22 5.96 0.51
CA PRO A 6 12.01 7.07 1.06
C PRO A 6 13.52 6.80 1.20
N THR A 7 13.99 5.56 1.01
CA THR A 7 15.40 5.22 1.34
C THR A 7 16.35 5.34 0.14
N ILE A 8 15.83 5.28 -1.09
CA ILE A 8 16.65 5.22 -2.31
C ILE A 8 16.95 6.62 -2.86
N ASP A 9 16.17 7.61 -2.44
CA ASP A 9 16.35 9.03 -2.76
C ASP A 9 17.76 9.56 -2.38
N ARG A 10 18.44 8.91 -1.42
CA ARG A 10 19.77 9.33 -0.95
C ARG A 10 20.95 8.49 -1.45
N ARG A 11 20.73 7.34 -2.10
CA ARG A 11 21.83 6.40 -2.43
C ARG A 11 22.21 6.32 -3.91
N SER A 12 21.31 6.56 -4.85
CA SER A 12 21.72 6.74 -6.25
C SER A 12 21.77 8.22 -6.60
N ARG A 13 22.96 8.69 -6.99
CA ARG A 13 23.17 10.04 -7.52
C ARG A 13 22.74 10.15 -8.99
N ASP A 14 22.52 9.04 -9.67
CA ASP A 14 22.17 9.00 -11.09
C ASP A 14 20.64 8.92 -11.26
N PRO A 15 20.00 9.91 -11.90
CA PRO A 15 18.55 9.88 -12.08
C PRO A 15 18.06 8.85 -13.09
N ALA A 16 18.94 8.33 -13.96
CA ALA A 16 18.62 7.18 -14.81
C ALA A 16 18.40 5.90 -13.99
N ASP A 17 19.21 5.69 -12.94
CA ASP A 17 19.04 4.57 -12.01
C ASP A 17 17.75 4.70 -11.20
N ARG A 18 17.42 5.93 -10.75
CA ARG A 18 16.20 6.20 -9.98
C ARG A 18 14.94 5.96 -10.83
N LEU A 19 14.94 6.38 -12.09
CA LEU A 19 13.85 6.12 -13.02
C LEU A 19 13.72 4.63 -13.33
N SER A 20 14.84 3.95 -13.60
CA SER A 20 14.88 2.50 -13.84
C SER A 20 14.36 1.72 -12.62
N TYR A 21 14.74 2.14 -11.41
CA TYR A 21 14.23 1.58 -10.16
C TYR A 21 12.70 1.73 -10.07
N LEU A 22 12.18 2.94 -10.30
CA LEU A 22 10.74 3.22 -10.26
C LEU A 22 9.98 2.34 -11.27
N VAL A 23 10.50 2.21 -12.49
CA VAL A 23 9.94 1.37 -13.56
C VAL A 23 9.96 -0.11 -13.19
N HIS A 24 11.00 -0.58 -12.49
CA HIS A 24 11.11 -1.98 -12.08
C HIS A 24 10.17 -2.36 -10.93
N HIS A 25 9.85 -1.41 -10.05
CA HIS A 25 9.05 -1.65 -8.84
C HIS A 25 7.57 -1.24 -8.96
N CYS A 26 7.19 -0.53 -10.03
CA CYS A 26 5.79 -0.29 -10.34
C CYS A 26 5.22 -1.45 -11.16
N GLU A 27 3.97 -1.82 -10.87
CA GLU A 27 3.26 -2.89 -11.58
C GLU A 27 1.88 -2.41 -12.03
N GLY A 28 1.21 -3.21 -12.87
CA GLY A 28 -0.15 -2.95 -13.33
C GLY A 28 -0.34 -1.58 -14.00
N GLU A 29 -1.34 -0.82 -13.54
CA GLU A 29 -1.65 0.50 -14.08
C GLU A 29 -0.60 1.56 -13.74
N ALA A 30 0.11 1.41 -12.62
CA ALA A 30 1.13 2.37 -12.18
C ALA A 30 2.28 2.42 -13.18
N ILE A 31 2.80 1.26 -13.61
CA ILE A 31 3.85 1.20 -14.62
C ILE A 31 3.38 1.72 -15.98
N GLN A 32 2.14 1.42 -16.38
CA GLN A 32 1.58 1.95 -17.63
C GLN A 32 1.47 3.47 -17.62
N ALA A 33 1.13 4.05 -16.46
CA ALA A 33 1.02 5.49 -16.30
C ALA A 33 2.38 6.21 -16.40
N ILE A 34 3.44 5.64 -15.82
CA ILE A 34 4.77 6.28 -15.78
C ILE A 34 5.65 5.96 -16.99
N ARG A 35 5.31 4.97 -17.83
CA ARG A 35 6.06 4.62 -19.05
C ARG A 35 6.30 5.78 -20.00
N ARG A 36 5.44 6.81 -19.99
CA ARG A 36 5.64 8.04 -20.79
C ARG A 36 6.84 8.87 -20.31
N GLY A 37 7.17 8.80 -19.02
CA GLY A 37 8.36 9.48 -18.47
C GLY A 37 9.67 8.88 -18.98
N SER A 38 9.67 7.64 -19.48
CA SER A 38 10.87 7.00 -20.07
C SER A 38 11.33 7.60 -21.40
N PHE A 39 10.55 8.50 -22.01
CA PHE A 39 10.94 9.23 -23.23
C PHE A 39 11.55 10.62 -22.95
N LEU A 40 11.62 11.02 -21.68
CA LEU A 40 12.21 12.28 -21.24
C LEU A 40 13.66 12.06 -20.80
N GLU A 41 14.41 13.14 -20.65
CA GLU A 41 15.73 13.09 -20.01
C GLU A 41 15.60 12.51 -18.58
N PRO A 42 16.59 11.76 -18.07
CA PRO A 42 16.43 10.94 -16.86
C PRO A 42 15.86 11.67 -15.63
N GLU A 43 16.33 12.89 -15.36
CA GLU A 43 15.86 13.76 -14.28
C GLU A 43 14.40 14.18 -14.46
N GLU A 44 14.04 14.61 -15.68
CA GLU A 44 12.69 15.03 -16.04
C GLU A 44 11.73 13.84 -16.03
N GLY A 45 12.18 12.70 -16.54
CA GLY A 45 11.46 11.44 -16.56
C GLY A 45 11.15 10.93 -15.15
N TYR A 46 12.13 10.99 -14.24
CA TYR A 46 11.92 10.62 -12.84
C TYR A 46 10.94 11.56 -12.14
N ALA A 47 11.11 12.88 -12.29
CA ALA A 47 10.22 13.86 -11.70
C ALA A 47 8.78 13.73 -12.21
N GLU A 48 8.59 13.56 -13.53
CA GLU A 48 7.27 13.38 -14.13
C GLU A 48 6.65 12.05 -13.70
N ALA A 49 7.43 10.97 -13.59
CA ALA A 49 6.94 9.69 -13.11
C ALA A 49 6.43 9.78 -11.66
N LEU A 50 7.18 10.43 -10.76
CA LEU A 50 6.72 10.70 -9.39
C LEU A 50 5.43 11.53 -9.37
N ARG A 51 5.36 12.60 -10.17
CA ARG A 51 4.18 13.46 -10.26
C ARG A 51 2.96 12.70 -10.77
N ILE A 52 3.13 11.80 -11.74
CA ILE A 52 2.06 10.93 -12.24
C ILE A 52 1.60 9.97 -11.14
N LEU A 53 2.53 9.37 -10.40
CA LEU A 53 2.21 8.46 -9.32
C LEU A 53 1.43 9.15 -8.21
N GLU A 54 1.90 10.31 -7.76
CA GLU A 54 1.23 11.10 -6.73
C GLU A 54 -0.17 11.53 -7.19
N ARG A 55 -0.30 12.05 -8.41
CA ARG A 55 -1.59 12.52 -8.93
C ARG A 55 -2.62 11.41 -9.11
N ARG A 56 -2.19 10.20 -9.51
CA ARG A 56 -3.12 9.11 -9.84
C ARG A 56 -3.34 8.11 -8.71
N PHE A 57 -2.33 7.90 -7.87
CA PHE A 57 -2.32 6.84 -6.85
C PHE A 57 -1.98 7.37 -5.45
N GLY A 58 -1.66 8.66 -5.31
CA GLY A 58 -1.32 9.29 -4.04
C GLY A 58 -2.49 9.94 -3.31
N ASP A 59 -3.73 9.79 -3.81
CA ASP A 59 -4.91 10.33 -3.14
C ASP A 59 -5.08 9.69 -1.74
N PRO A 60 -5.02 10.49 -0.65
CA PRO A 60 -5.10 9.97 0.72
C PRO A 60 -6.36 9.14 1.00
N HIS A 61 -7.49 9.51 0.41
CA HIS A 61 -8.74 8.79 0.60
C HIS A 61 -8.70 7.42 -0.10
N ILE A 62 -8.18 7.37 -1.33
CA ILE A 62 -8.02 6.09 -2.04
C ILE A 62 -7.02 5.18 -1.33
N VAL A 63 -5.87 5.72 -0.89
CA VAL A 63 -4.84 4.94 -0.19
C VAL A 63 -5.35 4.39 1.15
N SER A 64 -6.05 5.21 1.94
CA SER A 64 -6.64 4.77 3.20
C SER A 64 -7.72 3.72 3.00
N THR A 65 -8.62 3.93 2.03
CA THR A 65 -9.71 2.98 1.71
C THR A 65 -9.14 1.63 1.27
N THR A 66 -8.21 1.62 0.31
CA THR A 66 -7.57 0.39 -0.18
C THR A 66 -6.86 -0.35 0.96
N SER A 67 -6.15 0.39 1.83
CA SER A 67 -5.44 -0.22 2.97
C SER A 67 -6.37 -0.82 4.01
N ILE A 68 -7.57 -0.25 4.20
CA ILE A 68 -8.61 -0.82 5.06
C ILE A 68 -9.20 -2.07 4.40
N GLU A 69 -9.52 -2.00 3.12
CA GLU A 69 -10.08 -3.12 2.35
C GLU A 69 -9.15 -4.35 2.38
N GLU A 70 -7.83 -4.17 2.29
CA GLU A 70 -6.84 -5.25 2.41
C GLU A 70 -6.98 -6.08 3.70
N VAL A 71 -7.46 -5.49 4.80
CA VAL A 71 -7.62 -6.17 6.10
C VAL A 71 -9.07 -6.52 6.41
N THR A 72 -10.06 -5.81 5.84
CA THR A 72 -11.49 -6.05 6.10
C THR A 72 -12.15 -6.99 5.09
N GLU A 73 -11.64 -7.05 3.86
CA GLU A 73 -12.22 -7.86 2.79
C GLU A 73 -11.52 -9.23 2.65
N GLY A 74 -12.23 -10.18 2.04
CA GLY A 74 -11.74 -11.53 1.81
C GLY A 74 -12.49 -12.60 2.61
N PRO A 75 -12.17 -13.87 2.37
CA PRO A 75 -12.85 -14.97 3.04
C PRO A 75 -12.52 -14.98 4.54
N THR A 76 -13.40 -15.63 5.30
CA THR A 76 -13.12 -16.07 6.66
C THR A 76 -11.90 -16.98 6.65
N LEU A 77 -10.99 -16.75 7.60
CA LEU A 77 -9.79 -17.53 7.80
C LEU A 77 -10.15 -18.90 8.39
N GLU A 78 -9.44 -19.92 7.93
CA GLU A 78 -9.51 -21.26 8.52
C GLU A 78 -8.73 -21.30 9.84
N ALA A 79 -9.23 -22.06 10.82
CA ALA A 79 -8.65 -22.08 12.17
C ALA A 79 -7.21 -22.62 12.22
N ASP A 80 -6.80 -23.43 11.25
CA ASP A 80 -5.46 -24.01 11.14
C ASP A 80 -4.54 -23.26 10.16
N ASP A 81 -5.03 -22.23 9.45
CA ASP A 81 -4.23 -21.43 8.53
C ASP A 81 -3.44 -20.32 9.24
N HIS A 82 -2.40 -20.74 9.95
CA HIS A 82 -1.46 -19.87 10.66
C HIS A 82 -0.85 -18.80 9.75
N LYS A 83 -0.65 -19.11 8.46
CA LYS A 83 -0.06 -18.18 7.51
C LYS A 83 -1.02 -17.06 7.16
N ALA A 84 -2.31 -17.35 7.02
CA ALA A 84 -3.34 -16.34 6.80
C ALA A 84 -3.46 -15.40 8.01
N PHE A 85 -3.38 -15.92 9.24
CA PHE A 85 -3.39 -15.07 10.45
C PHE A 85 -2.19 -14.12 10.52
N ILE A 86 -0.99 -14.63 10.25
CA ILE A 86 0.22 -13.79 10.22
C ILE A 86 0.08 -12.71 9.14
N SER A 87 -0.42 -13.08 7.95
CA SER A 87 -0.62 -12.13 6.86
C SER A 87 -1.66 -11.06 7.20
N LEU A 88 -2.74 -11.42 7.90
CA LEU A 88 -3.75 -10.48 8.39
C LEU A 88 -3.15 -9.53 9.44
N ALA A 89 -2.38 -10.04 10.39
CA ALA A 89 -1.72 -9.23 11.42
C ALA A 89 -0.71 -8.25 10.79
N ASP A 90 0.11 -8.72 9.84
CA ASP A 90 1.03 -7.87 9.08
C ASP A 90 0.28 -6.78 8.31
N GLY A 91 -0.83 -7.15 7.65
CA GLY A 91 -1.73 -6.21 6.98
C GLY A 91 -2.27 -5.15 7.93
N MET A 92 -2.72 -5.54 9.13
CA MET A 92 -3.23 -4.59 10.14
C MET A 92 -2.14 -3.62 10.63
N MET A 93 -0.90 -4.09 10.78
CA MET A 93 0.22 -3.22 11.14
C MET A 93 0.54 -2.21 10.03
N ILE A 94 0.55 -2.67 8.76
CA ILE A 94 0.75 -1.82 7.59
C ILE A 94 -0.38 -0.80 7.46
N CYS A 95 -1.63 -1.23 7.66
CA CYS A 95 -2.79 -0.35 7.64
C CYS A 95 -2.72 0.73 8.72
N SER A 96 -2.40 0.34 9.96
CA SER A 96 -2.23 1.29 11.07
C SER A 96 -1.14 2.34 10.78
N ALA A 97 0.00 1.91 10.23
CA ALA A 97 1.08 2.81 9.86
C ALA A 97 0.68 3.77 8.72
N THR A 98 0.00 3.27 7.70
CA THR A 98 -0.49 4.05 6.55
C THR A 98 -1.49 5.11 7.01
N LEU A 99 -2.49 4.73 7.80
CA LEU A 99 -3.50 5.65 8.31
C LEU A 99 -2.90 6.72 9.23
N LYS A 100 -1.91 6.38 10.05
CA LYS A 100 -1.16 7.37 10.85
C LYS A 100 -0.43 8.40 9.98
N GLN A 101 0.20 7.95 8.88
CA GLN A 101 0.86 8.86 7.94
C GLN A 101 -0.13 9.82 7.27
N LEU A 102 -1.34 9.33 6.95
CA LEU A 102 -2.42 10.10 6.34
C LEU A 102 -3.25 10.94 7.33
N GLN A 103 -2.88 10.98 8.62
CA GLN A 103 -3.61 11.68 9.69
C GLN A 103 -5.02 11.13 9.98
N TYR A 104 -5.23 9.83 9.75
CA TYR A 104 -6.46 9.08 10.06
C TYR A 104 -6.25 8.00 11.14
N PRO A 105 -5.53 8.27 12.26
CA PRO A 105 -5.06 7.22 13.17
C PRO A 105 -6.16 6.41 13.86
N ASN A 106 -7.40 6.91 13.85
CA ASN A 106 -8.54 6.29 14.55
C ASN A 106 -9.42 5.45 13.63
N ASP A 107 -9.28 5.52 12.31
CA ASP A 107 -10.20 4.88 11.37
C ASP A 107 -10.19 3.36 11.53
N LEU A 108 -8.99 2.76 11.68
CA LEU A 108 -8.83 1.33 11.94
C LEU A 108 -9.52 0.87 13.23
N ASN A 109 -9.59 1.74 14.24
CA ASN A 109 -10.20 1.47 15.54
C ASN A 109 -11.71 1.78 15.55
N SER A 110 -12.31 2.14 14.41
CA SER A 110 -13.76 2.30 14.34
C SER A 110 -14.45 0.95 14.54
N CYS A 111 -15.58 0.94 15.24
CA CYS A 111 -16.36 -0.29 15.47
C CYS A 111 -16.72 -1.01 14.17
N ARG A 112 -16.94 -0.25 13.08
CA ARG A 112 -17.24 -0.79 11.75
C ARG A 112 -16.06 -1.61 11.21
N ILE A 113 -14.85 -1.06 11.24
CA ILE A 113 -13.66 -1.72 10.70
C ILE A 113 -13.23 -2.88 11.58
N MET A 114 -13.22 -2.70 12.91
CA MET A 114 -12.94 -3.80 13.83
C MET A 114 -13.93 -4.95 13.68
N GLY A 115 -15.23 -4.66 13.53
CA GLY A 115 -16.25 -5.67 13.28
C GLY A 115 -16.02 -6.44 11.97
N ALA A 116 -15.59 -5.76 10.90
CA ALA A 116 -15.27 -6.41 9.64
C ALA A 116 -14.01 -7.29 9.73
N ILE A 117 -12.98 -6.87 10.46
CA ILE A 117 -11.78 -7.70 10.73
C ILE A 117 -12.16 -8.93 11.56
N VAL A 118 -12.98 -8.77 12.59
CA VAL A 118 -13.46 -9.90 13.42
C VAL A 118 -14.25 -10.90 12.57
N ALA A 119 -15.09 -10.42 11.65
CA ALA A 119 -15.84 -11.29 10.74
C ALA A 119 -14.95 -12.16 9.82
N ARG A 120 -13.67 -11.77 9.63
CA ARG A 120 -12.68 -12.59 8.92
C ARG A 120 -12.06 -13.67 9.80
N LEU A 121 -12.11 -13.58 11.12
CA LEU A 121 -11.57 -14.63 12.00
C LEU A 121 -12.45 -15.89 11.95
N PRO A 122 -11.95 -17.08 12.29
CA PRO A 122 -12.80 -18.27 12.41
C PRO A 122 -13.96 -18.03 13.38
N THR A 123 -15.11 -18.63 13.10
CA THR A 123 -16.34 -18.45 13.90
C THR A 123 -16.14 -18.78 15.38
N THR A 124 -15.25 -19.71 15.71
CA THR A 124 -14.88 -20.06 17.09
C THR A 124 -14.24 -18.91 17.86
N MET A 125 -13.63 -17.94 17.17
CA MET A 125 -12.93 -16.79 17.76
C MET A 125 -13.76 -15.50 17.70
N GLN A 126 -14.90 -15.51 17.02
CA GLN A 126 -15.76 -14.32 16.86
C GLN A 126 -16.67 -14.06 18.06
N THR A 127 -16.90 -15.06 18.91
CA THR A 127 -17.94 -15.07 19.95
C THR A 127 -17.40 -15.08 21.39
N GLU A 128 -16.13 -14.77 21.60
CA GLU A 128 -15.56 -14.60 22.94
C GLU A 128 -15.79 -13.19 23.53
#